data_AF-A0A2Z6NTZ6-F1
#
_entry.id   AF-A0A2Z6NTZ6-F1
#
_cell.length_a   1.000
_cell.length_b   1.000
_cell.length_c   1.000
_cell.angle_alpha   90.00
_cell.angle_beta   90.00
_cell.angle_gamma   90.00
#
_symmetry.space_group_name_H-M   'P 1'
#
loop_
_entity.id
_entity.type
_entity.pdbx_description
1 polymer ?
#
loop_
_entity_poly.entity_id
_entity_poly.type
_entity_poly.pdbx_seq_one_letter_code
_entity_poly.pdbx_strand_id
1 'polypeptide(L)'
;MATIWNSTWAANGAPVNWNDAPFEAHYREFSINACQVQTTIIEECNSSRYWWNAAKFWELNPRQKVIYKKVRSKYLIYDYCTKMPRSLECRGLP
;
A
#
# COMPACT_ATOMS: atom_id res chain seq x y z
N MET A 1 -7.33 1.34 -9.18
CA MET A 1 -7.65 0.44 -10.31
C MET A 1 -7.44 -0.98 -9.83
N ALA A 2 -8.35 -1.90 -10.15
CA ALA A 2 -8.23 -3.31 -9.79
C ALA A 2 -8.23 -4.15 -11.07
N THR A 3 -7.25 -5.03 -11.22
CA THR A 3 -7.10 -5.91 -12.39
C THR A 3 -6.64 -7.28 -11.93
N ILE A 4 -7.02 -8.31 -12.69
CA ILE A 4 -6.44 -9.64 -12.63
C ILE A 4 -5.75 -9.88 -13.97
N TRP A 5 -4.46 -10.26 -13.94
CA TRP A 5 -3.63 -10.38 -15.14
C TRP A 5 -2.52 -11.42 -14.92
N ASN A 6 -1.92 -11.93 -16.00
CA ASN A 6 -0.86 -12.94 -15.95
C ASN A 6 0.54 -12.31 -16.04
N SER A 7 1.54 -12.89 -15.38
CA SER A 7 2.90 -12.36 -15.42
C SER A 7 3.97 -13.46 -15.42
N THR A 8 5.13 -13.16 -16.02
CA THR A 8 6.27 -14.09 -16.12
C THR A 8 7.16 -14.10 -14.89
N TRP A 9 7.04 -13.12 -13.99
CA TRP A 9 7.84 -13.04 -12.77
C TRP A 9 7.09 -13.50 -11.51
N ALA A 10 5.76 -13.67 -11.61
CA ALA A 10 4.95 -14.15 -10.51
C ALA A 10 5.30 -15.61 -10.16
N ALA A 11 5.03 -16.03 -8.92
CA ALA A 11 5.23 -17.39 -8.44
C ALA A 11 6.61 -18.00 -8.81
N ASN A 12 7.69 -17.23 -8.59
CA ASN A 12 9.06 -17.61 -8.94
C ASN A 12 9.26 -17.94 -10.45
N GLY A 13 8.45 -17.35 -11.32
CA GLY A 13 8.51 -17.55 -12.76
C GLY A 13 7.75 -18.77 -13.29
N ALA A 14 6.94 -19.42 -12.44
CA ALA A 14 6.12 -20.54 -12.87
C ALA A 14 5.03 -20.05 -13.87
N PRO A 15 4.88 -20.70 -15.05
CA PRO A 15 3.83 -20.36 -15.99
C PRO A 15 2.45 -20.71 -15.45
N VAL A 16 1.43 -19.97 -15.87
CA VAL A 16 0.03 -20.23 -15.50
C VAL A 16 -0.44 -21.54 -16.12
N ASN A 17 -1.07 -22.39 -15.30
CA ASN A 17 -1.80 -23.56 -15.79
C ASN A 17 -3.24 -23.15 -16.16
N TRP A 18 -3.51 -22.94 -17.45
CA TRP A 18 -4.82 -22.48 -17.92
C TRP A 18 -5.95 -23.50 -17.78
N ASN A 19 -5.65 -24.76 -17.47
CA ASN A 19 -6.66 -25.77 -17.15
C ASN A 19 -7.34 -25.48 -15.80
N ASP A 20 -6.72 -24.67 -14.94
CA ASP A 20 -7.29 -24.27 -13.63
C ASP A 20 -8.24 -23.07 -13.74
N ALA A 21 -8.49 -22.57 -14.96
CA ALA A 21 -9.42 -21.48 -15.19
C ALA A 21 -10.88 -21.90 -14.89
N PRO A 22 -11.75 -20.95 -14.48
CA PRO A 22 -11.52 -19.51 -14.40
C PRO A 22 -10.74 -19.06 -13.15
N PHE A 23 -9.91 -18.02 -13.32
CA PHE A 23 -9.29 -17.30 -12.20
C PHE A 23 -10.16 -16.10 -11.83
N GLU A 24 -10.71 -16.10 -10.63
CA GLU A 24 -11.68 -15.08 -10.21
C GLU A 24 -11.16 -14.23 -9.05
N ALA A 25 -11.39 -12.92 -9.14
CA ALA A 25 -11.14 -11.98 -8.06
C ALA A 25 -12.43 -11.18 -7.77
N HIS A 26 -12.91 -11.27 -6.54
CA HIS A 26 -14.16 -10.66 -6.10
C HIS A 26 -13.87 -9.42 -5.25
N TYR A 27 -14.42 -8.28 -5.63
CA TYR A 27 -14.19 -6.98 -4.97
C TYR A 27 -15.49 -6.44 -4.38
N ARG A 28 -15.39 -5.77 -3.22
CA ARG A 28 -16.52 -5.11 -2.53
C ARG A 28 -16.04 -3.82 -1.88
N GLU A 29 -16.98 -3.03 -1.37
CA GLU A 29 -16.71 -1.78 -0.61
C GLU A 29 -15.97 -0.71 -1.44
N PHE A 30 -16.54 -0.31 -2.58
CA PHE A 30 -15.97 0.67 -3.51
C PHE A 30 -16.05 2.14 -3.04
N SER A 31 -16.09 2.38 -1.72
CA SER A 31 -16.19 3.73 -1.16
C SER A 31 -14.88 4.50 -1.33
N ILE A 32 -14.96 5.67 -1.97
CA ILE A 32 -13.81 6.56 -2.14
C ILE A 32 -14.00 7.77 -1.22
N ASN A 33 -13.13 7.89 -0.22
CA ASN A 33 -13.04 9.08 0.61
C ASN A 33 -11.74 9.80 0.27
N ALA A 34 -11.83 10.81 -0.58
CA ALA A 34 -10.68 11.49 -1.16
C ALA A 34 -10.96 12.97 -1.40
N CYS A 35 -9.88 13.73 -1.61
CA CYS A 35 -9.99 15.05 -2.22
C CYS A 35 -9.91 14.92 -3.74
N GLN A 36 -11.00 15.26 -4.44
CA GLN A 36 -11.01 15.26 -5.90
C GLN A 36 -10.35 16.53 -6.42
N VAL A 37 -9.35 16.37 -7.28
CA VAL A 37 -8.68 17.49 -7.95
C VAL A 37 -8.92 17.35 -9.44
N GLN A 38 -9.46 18.40 -10.08
CA GLN A 38 -9.74 18.42 -11.52
C GLN A 38 -8.67 19.19 -12.32
N THR A 39 -7.77 19.88 -11.61
CA THR A 39 -6.67 20.68 -12.17
C THR A 39 -5.35 20.31 -11.47
N THR A 40 -4.30 21.12 -11.62
CA THR A 40 -3.07 20.96 -10.83
C THR A 40 -3.15 21.66 -9.46
N ILE A 41 -4.26 22.33 -9.14
CA ILE A 41 -4.44 23.10 -7.90
C ILE A 41 -4.85 22.15 -6.77
N ILE A 42 -3.91 21.82 -5.87
CA ILE A 42 -4.12 20.85 -4.77
C ILE A 42 -4.39 21.50 -3.41
N GLU A 43 -4.31 22.83 -3.30
CA GLU A 43 -4.35 23.56 -2.02
C GLU A 43 -5.63 23.28 -1.24
N GLU A 44 -6.76 23.10 -1.94
CA GLU A 44 -8.05 22.78 -1.35
C GLU A 44 -8.03 21.43 -0.58
N CYS A 45 -7.17 20.50 -1.00
CA CYS A 45 -6.97 19.21 -0.35
C CYS A 45 -6.27 19.29 1.00
N ASN A 46 -5.57 20.40 1.27
CA ASN A 46 -4.90 20.62 2.56
C ASN A 46 -5.85 21.23 3.61
N SER A 47 -7.10 21.51 3.24
CA SER A 47 -8.07 22.11 4.16
C SER A 47 -8.45 21.18 5.32
N SER A 48 -8.87 21.77 6.44
CA SER A 48 -9.30 21.05 7.65
C SER A 48 -10.62 20.27 7.49
N ARG A 49 -11.31 20.42 6.36
CA ARG A 49 -12.54 19.67 6.05
C ARG A 49 -12.29 18.16 5.94
N TYR A 50 -11.08 17.77 5.61
CA TYR A 50 -10.68 16.38 5.48
C TYR A 50 -10.12 15.86 6.78
N TRP A 51 -10.77 14.84 7.34
CA TRP A 51 -10.43 14.32 8.67
C TRP A 51 -8.98 13.83 8.76
N TRP A 52 -8.42 13.30 7.66
CA TRP A 52 -7.05 12.79 7.62
C TRP A 52 -5.98 13.89 7.73
N ASN A 53 -6.34 15.16 7.53
CA ASN A 53 -5.41 16.28 7.68
C ASN A 53 -5.17 16.67 9.15
N ALA A 54 -5.96 16.15 10.09
CA ALA A 54 -5.76 16.44 11.51
C ALA A 54 -4.43 15.86 12.02
N ALA A 55 -3.71 16.61 12.86
CA ALA A 55 -2.36 16.27 13.35
C ALA A 55 -2.22 14.85 13.93
N LYS A 56 -3.28 14.33 14.55
CA LYS A 56 -3.32 12.96 15.11
C LYS A 56 -3.16 11.84 14.05
N PHE A 57 -3.30 12.15 12.77
CA PHE A 57 -3.16 11.21 11.66
C PHE A 57 -1.86 11.39 10.87
N TRP A 58 -1.00 12.36 11.24
CA TRP A 58 0.27 12.58 10.56
C TRP A 58 1.29 11.47 10.82
N GLU A 59 1.11 10.73 11.91
CA GLU A 59 1.88 9.53 12.19
C GLU A 59 1.00 8.41 12.75
N LEU A 60 1.51 7.18 12.66
CA LEU A 60 0.92 6.04 13.35
C LEU A 60 0.96 6.26 14.86
N ASN A 61 -0.14 5.95 15.53
CA ASN A 61 -0.15 5.94 16.99
C ASN A 61 0.75 4.81 17.56
N PRO A 62 1.11 4.84 18.85
CA PRO A 62 2.03 3.86 19.44
C PRO A 62 1.59 2.40 19.25
N ARG A 63 0.29 2.10 19.34
CA ARG A 63 -0.25 0.75 19.15
C ARG A 63 -0.10 0.29 17.69
N GLN A 64 -0.37 1.16 16.73
CA GLN A 64 -0.17 0.87 15.31
C GLN A 64 1.31 0.63 14.99
N LYS A 65 2.22 1.41 15.57
CA LYS A 65 3.69 1.22 15.43
C LYS A 65 4.12 -0.17 15.92
N VAL A 66 3.58 -0.66 17.04
CA VAL A 66 3.85 -2.02 17.55
C VAL A 66 3.33 -3.10 16.61
N ILE A 67 2.10 -2.96 16.12
CA ILE A 67 1.50 -3.92 15.17
C ILE A 67 2.33 -3.96 13.88
N TYR A 68 2.70 -2.80 13.34
CA TYR A 68 3.55 -2.68 12.17
C TYR A 68 4.88 -3.43 12.34
N LYS A 69 5.58 -3.21 13.45
CA LYS A 69 6.83 -3.93 13.77
C LYS A 69 6.64 -5.44 13.82
N LYS A 70 5.56 -5.91 14.46
CA LYS A 70 5.25 -7.35 14.56
C LYS A 70 4.93 -7.99 13.21
N VAL A 71 4.22 -7.27 12.33
CA VAL A 71 3.93 -7.77 10.98
C VAL A 71 5.22 -7.88 10.18
N ARG A 72 6.08 -6.84 10.22
CA ARG A 72 7.37 -6.86 9.54
C ARG A 72 8.25 -8.00 10.02
N SER A 73 8.42 -8.17 11.33
CA SER A 73 9.31 -9.21 11.87
C SER A 73 8.86 -10.64 11.57
N LYS A 74 7.54 -10.86 11.35
CA LYS A 74 6.98 -12.21 11.22
C LYS A 74 6.61 -12.60 9.79
N TYR A 75 6.19 -11.65 8.96
CA TYR A 75 5.56 -11.95 7.66
C TYR A 75 6.25 -11.29 6.47
N LEU A 76 7.22 -10.38 6.68
CA LEU A 76 7.91 -9.71 5.57
C LEU A 76 8.98 -10.63 4.99
N ILE A 77 8.75 -11.08 3.76
CA ILE A 77 9.68 -11.96 3.02
C ILE A 77 10.57 -11.21 2.02
N TYR A 78 10.23 -9.96 1.71
CA TYR A 78 10.98 -9.11 0.80
C TYR A 78 10.84 -7.65 1.23
N ASP A 79 11.97 -6.93 1.27
CA ASP A 79 12.01 -5.49 1.57
C ASP A 79 13.07 -4.81 0.70
N TYR A 80 12.67 -3.83 -0.12
CA TYR A 80 13.62 -3.11 -0.96
C TYR A 80 14.58 -2.24 -0.14
N CYS A 81 14.15 -1.75 1.03
CA CYS A 81 14.99 -0.93 1.91
C CYS A 81 16.20 -1.71 2.44
N THR A 82 16.11 -3.04 2.56
CA THR A 82 17.26 -3.87 2.93
C THR A 82 18.33 -3.91 1.83
N LYS A 83 17.91 -3.78 0.56
CA LYS A 83 18.81 -3.70 -0.60
C LYS A 83 19.30 -2.28 -0.89
N MET A 84 18.55 -1.27 -0.46
CA MET A 84 18.87 0.16 -0.65
C MET A 84 18.85 0.93 0.68
N PRO A 85 19.71 0.58 1.66
CA PRO A 85 19.61 1.11 3.03
C PRO A 85 19.95 2.61 3.15
N ARG A 86 20.53 3.21 2.10
CA ARG A 86 20.92 4.63 2.09
C ARG A 86 19.79 5.56 1.66
N SER A 87 18.70 5.02 1.10
CA SER A 87 17.54 5.81 0.68
C SER A 87 16.92 6.51 1.89
N LEU A 88 16.57 7.79 1.72
CA LEU A 88 16.20 8.67 2.81
C LEU A 88 14.97 8.17 3.57
N GLU A 89 14.00 7.62 2.84
CA GLU A 89 12.74 7.08 3.35
C GLU A 89 12.90 5.78 4.12
N CYS A 90 14.01 5.06 3.91
CA CYS A 90 14.29 3.80 4.59
C CYS A 90 14.95 3.99 5.97
N ARG A 91 15.35 5.22 6.31
CA ARG A 91 16.03 5.51 7.58
C ARG A 91 15.06 5.35 8.74
N GLY A 92 15.47 4.60 9.76
CA GLY A 92 14.65 4.39 10.96
C GLY A 92 13.55 3.35 10.80
N LEU A 93 13.51 2.63 9.66
CA LEU A 93 12.75 1.38 9.57
C LEU A 93 13.34 0.35 10.55
N PRO A 94 12.48 -0.41 11.25
CA PRO A 94 12.91 -1.55 12.05
C PRO A 94 13.43 -2.69 11.16
#